data_AF-C3KNA1-F1
#
_entry.id   AF-C3KNA1-F1
#
_cell.length_a   1.000
_cell.length_b   1.000
_cell.length_c   1.000
_cell.angle_alpha   90.00
_cell.angle_beta   90.00
_cell.angle_gamma   90.00
#
_symmetry.space_group_name_H-M   'P 1'
#
loop_
_entity.id
_entity.type
_entity.pdbx_description
1 polymer ?
#
loop_
_entity_poly.entity_id
_entity_poly.type
_entity_poly.pdbx_seq_one_letter_code
_entity_poly.pdbx_strand_id
1 'polypeptide(L)'
;MSIEVRRHDNRSRGQSSAVSLRPEAAGRSQPQEFDARLLQSIRQARQRTSAGNVRAGGAERARLSNATLFDLSRSQEVLAYIVREVLPGLDLDEDIRNLTASMLNDEIESRRDLQQRLMQAQSS
;
A
#
# COMPACT_ATOMS: atom_id res chain seq x y z
N MET A 1 45.75 42.55 17.84
CA MET A 1 44.43 43.18 17.70
C MET A 1 43.40 42.07 17.75
N SER A 2 42.82 41.89 18.95
CA SER A 2 42.12 40.68 19.38
C SER A 2 40.64 40.71 19.02
N ILE A 3 40.12 39.57 18.57
CA ILE A 3 38.69 39.33 18.35
C ILE A 3 38.05 38.88 19.67
N GLU A 4 37.28 39.77 20.32
CA GLU A 4 36.52 39.43 21.52
C GLU A 4 35.09 39.00 21.19
N VAL A 5 34.80 37.77 21.61
CA VAL A 5 33.48 37.15 21.67
C VAL A 5 32.65 37.81 22.77
N ARG A 6 31.46 38.34 22.44
CA ARG A 6 30.39 38.59 23.43
C ARG A 6 29.19 37.73 23.12
N ARG A 7 28.96 36.76 24.00
CA ARG A 7 27.72 35.98 24.14
C ARG A 7 26.62 36.89 24.67
N HIS A 8 25.40 36.76 24.15
CA HIS A 8 24.20 37.05 24.93
C HIS A 8 23.03 36.17 24.46
N ASP A 9 22.66 35.26 25.36
CA ASP A 9 21.48 34.41 25.31
C ASP A 9 20.17 35.17 25.61
N ASN A 10 19.08 34.60 25.10
CA ASN A 10 17.71 34.58 25.64
C ASN A 10 16.90 35.88 25.80
N ARG A 11 15.84 36.02 24.99
CA ARG A 11 14.45 35.76 25.44
C ARG A 11 13.41 35.89 24.31
N SER A 12 12.88 34.73 23.93
CA SER A 12 11.48 34.37 23.74
C SER A 12 10.41 35.48 23.70
N ARG A 13 9.71 35.64 22.57
CA ARG A 13 8.22 35.70 22.48
C ARG A 13 7.73 35.79 21.02
N GLY A 14 7.91 34.71 20.26
CA GLY A 14 7.13 34.46 19.05
C GLY A 14 6.02 33.46 19.38
N GLN A 15 4.87 33.95 19.81
CA GLN A 15 3.67 33.13 20.02
C GLN A 15 3.10 32.74 18.64
N SER A 16 3.47 31.58 18.13
CA SER A 16 2.66 30.87 17.13
C SER A 16 1.69 29.97 17.88
N SER A 17 0.42 30.37 17.86
CA SER A 17 -0.72 29.60 18.34
C SER A 17 -0.93 28.35 17.48
N ALA A 18 -0.25 27.26 17.84
CA ALA A 18 -0.67 25.91 17.46
C ALA A 18 -1.47 25.35 18.64
N VAL A 19 -2.80 25.43 18.53
CA VAL A 19 -3.72 24.73 19.43
C VAL A 19 -3.54 23.23 19.20
N SER A 20 -2.66 22.66 20.03
CA SER A 20 -2.56 21.22 20.23
C SER A 20 -3.78 20.76 21.00
N LEU A 21 -4.78 20.22 20.30
CA LEU A 21 -5.71 19.27 20.92
C LEU A 21 -5.00 17.92 20.99
N ARG A 22 -4.17 17.81 22.03
CA ARG A 22 -3.57 16.56 22.51
C ARG A 22 -4.64 15.84 23.34
N PRO A 23 -5.08 14.62 22.98
CA PRO A 23 -5.54 13.69 23.98
C PRO A 23 -4.31 13.25 24.77
N GLU A 24 -4.27 13.68 26.02
CA GLU A 24 -3.41 13.13 27.06
C GLU A 24 -3.70 11.62 27.28
N ALA A 25 -2.68 10.93 27.79
CA ALA A 25 -2.71 9.59 28.38
C ALA A 25 -3.06 8.36 27.50
N ALA A 26 -2.01 7.65 27.04
CA ALA A 26 -1.78 6.20 27.26
C ALA A 26 -0.81 5.61 26.21
N GLY A 27 0.46 6.06 26.16
CA GLY A 27 1.31 5.81 24.99
C GLY A 27 2.68 5.18 25.23
N ARG A 28 3.00 4.67 26.43
CA ARG A 28 4.36 4.12 26.69
C ARG A 28 4.45 2.68 27.20
N SER A 29 3.33 2.01 27.49
CA SER A 29 3.32 0.59 27.87
C SER A 29 2.58 -0.31 26.87
N GLN A 30 1.68 0.26 26.07
CA GLN A 30 0.89 -0.47 25.07
C GLN A 30 1.70 -1.14 23.93
N PRO A 31 2.84 -0.60 23.41
CA PRO A 31 3.54 -1.27 22.31
C PRO A 31 4.18 -2.59 22.74
N GLN A 32 4.65 -2.68 23.99
CA GLN A 32 5.33 -3.88 24.49
C GLN A 32 4.34 -5.01 24.80
N GLU A 33 3.17 -4.68 25.33
CA GLU A 33 2.07 -5.64 25.53
C GLU A 33 1.46 -6.11 24.19
N PHE A 34 1.36 -5.20 23.21
CA PHE A 34 0.93 -5.53 21.86
C PHE A 34 1.93 -6.47 21.18
N ASP A 35 3.23 -6.18 21.26
CA ASP A 35 4.28 -7.04 20.72
C ASP A 35 4.31 -8.41 21.41
N ALA A 36 4.12 -8.46 22.73
CA ALA A 36 4.03 -9.72 23.46
C ALA A 36 2.82 -10.56 23.01
N ARG A 37 1.66 -9.93 22.80
CA ARG A 37 0.45 -10.58 22.28
C ARG A 37 0.61 -11.02 20.83
N LEU A 38 1.31 -10.25 20.00
CA LEU A 38 1.62 -10.62 18.62
C LEU A 38 2.57 -11.82 18.56
N LEU A 39 3.63 -11.83 19.38
CA LEU A 39 4.53 -12.97 19.47
C LEU A 39 3.82 -14.21 20.01
N GLN A 40 2.90 -14.04 20.96
CA GLN A 40 2.09 -15.13 21.49
C GLN A 40 1.09 -15.68 20.44
N SER A 41 0.46 -14.82 19.65
CA SER A 41 -0.45 -15.25 18.57
C SER A 41 0.30 -15.98 17.46
N ILE A 42 1.51 -15.53 17.09
CA ILE A 42 2.38 -16.22 16.12
C ILE A 42 2.80 -17.61 16.64
N ARG A 43 3.15 -17.73 17.93
CA ARG A 43 3.48 -19.03 18.54
C ARG A 43 2.27 -19.97 18.56
N GLN A 44 1.09 -19.47 18.90
CA GLN A 44 -0.15 -20.25 18.88
C GLN A 44 -0.53 -20.70 17.45
N ALA A 45 -0.36 -19.82 16.45
CA ALA A 45 -0.57 -20.17 15.05
C ALA A 45 0.38 -21.29 14.59
N ARG A 46 1.66 -21.23 14.96
CA ARG A 46 2.64 -22.29 14.66
C ARG A 46 2.35 -23.60 15.39
N GLN A 47 1.86 -23.56 16.62
CA GLN A 47 1.48 -24.76 17.36
C GLN A 47 0.24 -25.44 16.75
N ARG A 48 -0.74 -24.65 16.27
CA ARG A 48 -1.91 -25.18 15.54
C ARG A 48 -1.53 -25.86 14.23
N THR A 49 -0.47 -25.41 13.57
CA THR A 49 0.05 -26.06 12.34
C THR A 49 0.94 -27.28 12.62
N SER A 50 1.43 -27.46 13.85
CA SER A 50 2.38 -28.53 14.19
C SER A 50 1.73 -29.84 14.66
N ALA A 51 0.44 -29.82 15.02
CA ALA A 51 -0.26 -30.99 15.58
C ALA A 51 -1.17 -31.73 14.57
N GLY A 52 -1.21 -31.29 13.31
CA GLY A 52 -2.09 -31.86 12.30
C GLY A 52 -1.37 -31.98 10.97
N ASN A 53 -0.91 -33.18 10.68
CA ASN A 53 -0.26 -33.56 9.43
C ASN A 53 -1.27 -33.48 8.26
N VAL A 54 -1.55 -32.28 7.73
CA VAL A 54 -2.25 -32.10 6.45
C VAL A 54 -1.57 -30.97 5.67
N ARG A 55 -0.64 -31.40 4.82
CA ARG A 55 -0.32 -30.78 3.52
C ARG A 55 -0.07 -29.28 3.53
N ALA A 56 1.21 -28.95 3.63
CA ALA A 56 1.78 -27.81 2.93
C ALA A 56 1.25 -27.77 1.47
N GLY A 57 0.60 -26.66 1.10
CA GLY A 57 0.12 -26.43 -0.25
C GLY A 57 -1.33 -25.94 -0.28
N GLY A 58 -1.52 -24.64 -0.08
CA GLY A 58 -2.83 -24.01 -0.16
C GLY A 58 -3.29 -23.49 1.19
N ALA A 59 -2.61 -22.46 1.69
CA ALA A 59 -3.37 -21.40 2.34
C ALA A 59 -4.38 -20.95 1.29
N GLU A 60 -5.61 -21.44 1.44
CA GLU A 60 -6.81 -20.92 0.81
C GLU A 60 -6.82 -19.41 1.06
N ARG A 61 -6.16 -18.65 0.18
CA ARG A 61 -6.78 -17.44 -0.36
C ARG A 61 -8.19 -17.88 -0.63
N ALA A 62 -9.12 -17.42 0.19
CA ALA A 62 -10.54 -17.57 -0.06
C ALA A 62 -10.70 -17.40 -1.56
N ARG A 63 -11.01 -18.50 -2.25
CA ARG A 63 -11.23 -18.52 -3.68
C ARG A 63 -12.53 -17.75 -3.86
N LEU A 64 -12.43 -16.43 -3.80
CA LEU A 64 -13.40 -15.55 -4.38
C LEU A 64 -13.49 -16.08 -5.81
N SER A 65 -14.64 -16.62 -6.18
CA SER A 65 -14.90 -17.24 -7.46
C SER A 65 -14.59 -16.30 -8.65
N ASN A 66 -14.36 -15.02 -8.34
CA ASN A 66 -14.03 -13.92 -9.24
C ASN A 66 -12.56 -13.45 -9.10
N ALA A 67 -11.71 -14.07 -8.27
CA ALA A 67 -10.31 -13.66 -8.11
C ALA A 67 -9.49 -13.85 -9.40
N THR A 68 -9.92 -14.76 -10.28
CA THR A 68 -9.30 -14.96 -11.59
C THR A 68 -9.76 -13.93 -12.63
N LEU A 69 -10.89 -13.24 -12.43
CA LEU A 69 -11.31 -12.08 -13.24
C LEU A 69 -10.39 -10.89 -13.03
N PHE A 70 -9.89 -10.74 -11.81
CA PHE A 70 -8.93 -9.71 -11.41
C PHE A 70 -7.48 -10.23 -11.36
N ASP A 71 -7.21 -11.37 -12.01
CA ASP A 71 -5.82 -11.76 -12.25
C ASP A 71 -5.14 -10.69 -13.11
N LEU A 72 -3.85 -10.44 -12.86
CA LEU A 72 -3.14 -9.28 -13.39
C LEU A 72 -3.20 -9.27 -14.92
N SER A 73 -2.96 -10.42 -15.56
CA SER A 73 -3.02 -10.55 -17.03
C SER A 73 -4.44 -10.37 -17.57
N ARG A 74 -5.45 -11.00 -16.95
CA ARG A 74 -6.85 -10.85 -17.40
C ARG A 74 -7.35 -9.42 -17.25
N SER A 75 -6.94 -8.75 -16.20
CA SER A 75 -7.31 -7.36 -15.97
C SER A 75 -6.70 -6.42 -17.02
N GLN A 76 -5.49 -6.71 -17.50
CA GLN A 76 -4.86 -6.00 -18.60
C GLN A 76 -5.63 -6.19 -19.92
N GLU A 77 -6.05 -7.41 -20.21
CA GLU A 77 -6.87 -7.73 -21.40
C GLU A 77 -8.22 -6.98 -21.39
N VAL A 78 -8.87 -6.90 -20.23
CA VAL A 78 -10.13 -6.15 -20.06
C VAL A 78 -9.92 -4.66 -20.33
N LEU A 79 -8.86 -4.06 -19.79
CA LEU A 79 -8.55 -2.65 -20.05
C LEU A 79 -8.28 -2.41 -21.54
N ALA A 80 -7.51 -3.29 -22.18
CA ALA A 80 -7.24 -3.19 -23.62
C ALA A 80 -8.53 -3.30 -24.46
N TYR A 81 -9.44 -4.20 -24.09
CA TYR A 81 -10.76 -4.29 -24.71
C TYR A 81 -11.58 -3.01 -24.54
N ILE A 82 -11.59 -2.43 -23.33
CA ILE A 82 -12.31 -1.18 -23.07
C ILE A 82 -11.78 -0.06 -23.97
N VAL A 83 -10.46 0.11 -24.07
CA VAL A 83 -9.85 1.13 -24.93
C VAL A 83 -10.21 0.92 -26.40
N ARG A 84 -10.20 -0.32 -26.88
CA ARG A 84 -10.36 -0.62 -28.31
C ARG A 84 -11.82 -0.68 -28.78
N GLU A 85 -12.70 -1.27 -27.98
CA GLU A 85 -14.05 -1.64 -28.40
C GLU A 85 -15.12 -0.79 -27.71
N VAL A 86 -14.90 -0.40 -26.44
CA VAL A 86 -15.92 0.31 -25.66
C VAL A 86 -15.78 1.81 -25.84
N LEU A 87 -14.59 2.36 -25.58
CA LEU A 87 -14.33 3.79 -25.56
C LEU A 87 -14.75 4.52 -26.84
N PRO A 88 -14.52 3.98 -28.06
CA PRO A 88 -14.96 4.64 -29.30
C PRO A 88 -16.48 4.68 -29.48
N GLY A 89 -17.19 3.74 -28.86
CA GLY A 89 -18.66 3.63 -28.92
C GLY A 89 -19.39 4.45 -27.86
N LEU A 90 -18.66 5.13 -26.96
CA LEU A 90 -19.26 6.01 -25.97
C LEU A 90 -19.48 7.41 -26.57
N ASP A 91 -20.65 7.99 -26.27
CA ASP A 91 -20.97 9.38 -26.59
C ASP A 91 -20.30 10.31 -25.57
N LEU A 92 -18.99 10.49 -25.75
CA LEU A 92 -18.13 11.33 -24.93
C LEU A 92 -17.47 12.40 -25.79
N ASP A 93 -17.31 13.58 -25.20
CA ASP A 93 -16.47 14.65 -25.74
C ASP A 93 -15.07 14.12 -26.08
N GLU A 94 -14.50 14.63 -27.17
CA GLU A 94 -13.21 14.17 -27.69
C GLU A 94 -12.09 14.29 -26.66
N ASP A 95 -12.03 15.39 -25.92
CA ASP A 95 -11.03 15.62 -24.87
C ASP A 95 -11.16 14.62 -23.72
N ILE A 96 -12.39 14.33 -23.29
CA ILE A 96 -12.67 13.36 -22.22
C ILE A 96 -12.30 11.97 -22.68
N ARG A 97 -12.62 11.62 -23.93
CA ARG A 97 -12.27 10.35 -24.54
C ARG A 97 -10.75 10.17 -24.62
N ASN A 98 -10.04 11.17 -25.10
CA ASN A 98 -8.58 11.15 -25.21
C ASN A 98 -7.89 11.04 -23.85
N LEU A 99 -8.36 11.81 -22.85
CA LEU A 99 -7.87 11.71 -21.48
C LEU A 99 -8.11 10.32 -20.90
N THR A 100 -9.32 9.78 -21.07
CA THR A 100 -9.67 8.44 -20.58
C THR A 100 -8.82 7.37 -21.26
N ALA A 101 -8.59 7.47 -22.58
CA ALA A 101 -7.71 6.56 -23.31
C ALA A 101 -6.28 6.60 -22.76
N SER A 102 -5.73 7.81 -22.51
CA SER A 102 -4.40 7.97 -21.92
C SER A 102 -4.32 7.28 -20.55
N MET A 103 -5.26 7.57 -19.66
CA MET A 103 -5.26 7.00 -18.30
C MET A 103 -5.38 5.47 -18.31
N LEU A 104 -6.20 4.91 -19.20
CA LEU A 104 -6.34 3.46 -19.31
C LEU A 104 -5.07 2.80 -19.87
N ASN A 105 -4.39 3.45 -20.82
CA ASN A 105 -3.12 2.96 -21.35
C ASN A 105 -1.99 3.01 -20.30
N ASP A 106 -1.93 4.06 -19.50
CA ASP A 106 -0.95 4.18 -18.41
C ASP A 106 -1.16 3.07 -17.36
N GLU A 107 -2.41 2.76 -17.05
CA GLU A 107 -2.75 1.67 -16.13
C GLU A 107 -2.39 0.29 -16.70
N ILE A 108 -2.57 0.07 -18.01
CA ILE A 108 -2.13 -1.15 -18.70
C ILE A 108 -0.62 -1.33 -18.56
N GLU A 109 0.16 -0.27 -18.77
CA GLU A 109 1.63 -0.35 -18.68
C GLU A 109 2.10 -0.54 -17.22
N SER A 110 1.47 0.15 -16.26
CA SER A 110 1.70 -0.06 -14.82
C SER A 110 1.52 -1.52 -14.40
N ARG A 111 0.47 -2.18 -14.91
CA ARG A 111 0.21 -3.60 -14.65
C ARG A 111 1.26 -4.51 -15.30
N ARG A 112 1.71 -4.17 -16.50
CA ARG A 112 2.77 -4.90 -17.20
C ARG A 112 4.08 -4.83 -16.43
N ASP A 113 4.47 -3.64 -15.96
CA ASP A 113 5.64 -3.43 -15.13
C ASP A 113 5.57 -4.21 -13.82
N LEU A 114 4.41 -4.18 -13.16
CA LEU A 114 4.18 -4.95 -11.94
C LEU A 114 4.33 -6.46 -12.21
N GLN A 115 3.79 -6.95 -13.32
CA GLN A 115 3.90 -8.37 -13.70
C GLN A 115 5.37 -8.77 -13.88
N GLN A 116 6.15 -7.94 -14.59
CA GLN A 116 7.57 -8.19 -14.80
C GLN A 116 8.34 -8.23 -13.47
N ARG A 117 8.08 -7.29 -12.56
CA ARG A 117 8.72 -7.27 -11.23
C ARG A 117 8.38 -8.49 -10.40
N LEU A 118 7.11 -8.93 -10.43
CA LEU A 118 6.68 -10.14 -9.73
C LEU A 118 7.31 -11.41 -10.30
N MET A 119 7.52 -11.47 -11.62
CA MET A 119 8.23 -12.58 -12.26
C MET A 119 9.71 -12.60 -11.85
N GLN A 120 10.39 -11.45 -11.88
CA GLN A 120 11.80 -11.33 -11.47
C GLN A 120 12.01 -11.73 -10.00
N ALA A 121 11.12 -11.28 -9.10
CA ALA A 121 11.16 -11.61 -7.68
C ALA A 121 10.92 -13.09 -7.37
N GLN A 122 10.19 -13.82 -8.24
CA GLN A 122 9.98 -15.27 -8.09
C GLN A 122 11.13 -16.10 -8.69
N SER A 123 11.90 -15.53 -9.60
CA SER A 123 13.08 -16.17 -10.21
C SER A 123 14.39 -15.96 -9.43
N SER A 124 14.37 -15.14 -8.39
CA SER A 124 15.51 -14.85 -7.50
C SER A 124 15.45 -15.69 -6.23
#